data_AF-A0A7X7BBT7-F1
#
_entry.id   AF-A0A7X7BBT7-F1
#
_cell.length_a   1.000
_cell.length_b   1.000
_cell.length_c   1.000
_cell.angle_alpha   90.00
_cell.angle_beta   90.00
_cell.angle_gamma   90.00
#
_symmetry.space_group_name_H-M   'P 1'
#
loop_
_entity.id
_entity.type
_entity.pdbx_description
1 polymer ?
#
loop_
_entity_poly.entity_id
_entity_poly.type
_entity_poly.pdbx_seq_one_letter_code
_entity_poly.pdbx_strand_id
1 'polypeptide(L)'
;MRDKKMIGFGMAAVALVVAVVVVVAVCVNKVEPKVAVPVQSAAKPVTAVTPADQKEPPKRSLPHQQQAGDRTARLRAGQNATVSGAVAPASQTGQAEEMTEARLKAVEAWEGFVDVVAERPGKPTADQALAFKQEFAKLDKADQLDGIQTALNLLPDDQFPLLYPILFDKTVDPDILDEIFSDGLNHEDDIKVPMMKEIYKDKTHPMYVEAARILDATGELDEESGEAAEE
;
A
#
# COMPACT_ATOMS: atom_id res chain seq x y z
N MET A 1 -49.69 -4.43 33.44
CA MET A 1 -50.08 -4.01 32.07
C MET A 1 -49.21 -2.82 31.66
N ARG A 2 -48.48 -3.03 30.56
CA ARG A 2 -47.66 -2.17 29.70
C ARG A 2 -47.71 -0.63 29.86
N ASP A 3 -46.50 -0.07 29.95
CA ASP A 3 -45.88 0.99 29.12
C ASP A 3 -46.58 2.33 28.89
N LYS A 4 -45.84 3.41 29.18
CA LYS A 4 -45.41 4.43 28.19
C LYS A 4 -44.53 5.51 28.83
N LYS A 5 -43.22 5.45 28.58
CA LYS A 5 -42.33 6.63 28.52
C LYS A 5 -41.44 6.49 27.29
N MET A 6 -41.91 7.03 26.18
CA MET A 6 -41.05 7.53 25.10
C MET A 6 -40.78 9.00 25.38
N ILE A 7 -39.54 9.43 25.12
CA ILE A 7 -39.08 10.71 24.55
C ILE A 7 -37.69 11.00 25.13
N GLY A 8 -36.68 11.07 24.26
CA GLY A 8 -35.40 11.72 24.59
C GLY A 8 -34.13 11.04 24.10
N PHE A 9 -33.99 10.73 22.81
CA PHE A 9 -32.67 10.35 22.23
C PHE A 9 -32.42 11.02 20.87
N GLY A 10 -32.84 12.29 20.71
CA GLY A 10 -32.71 13.03 19.45
C GLY A 10 -31.70 14.18 19.41
N MET A 11 -31.01 14.50 20.51
CA MET A 11 -30.21 15.74 20.62
C MET A 11 -28.71 15.54 20.83
N ALA A 12 -28.23 14.32 21.13
CA ALA A 12 -26.81 14.09 21.42
C ALA A 12 -25.94 13.96 20.15
N ALA A 13 -26.51 13.48 19.03
CA ALA A 13 -25.74 13.23 17.80
C ALA A 13 -25.36 14.51 17.05
N VAL A 14 -26.14 15.59 17.18
CA VAL A 14 -25.87 16.85 16.45
C VAL A 14 -24.79 17.70 17.15
N ALA A 15 -24.67 17.61 18.48
CA ALA A 15 -23.69 18.37 19.23
C ALA A 15 -22.24 17.88 19.01
N LEU A 16 -22.05 16.58 18.76
CA LEU A 16 -20.72 15.98 18.57
C LEU A 16 -20.14 16.33 17.18
N VAL A 17 -20.99 16.40 16.15
CA VAL A 17 -20.56 16.80 14.80
C VAL A 17 -20.14 18.27 14.74
N VAL A 18 -20.85 19.16 15.45
CA VAL A 18 -20.48 20.59 15.50
C VAL A 18 -19.17 20.82 16.26
N ALA A 19 -18.89 20.05 17.31
CA ALA A 19 -17.65 20.17 18.08
C ALA A 19 -16.40 19.79 17.24
N VAL A 20 -16.49 18.76 16.39
CA VAL A 20 -15.37 18.34 15.54
C VAL A 20 -15.06 19.37 14.45
N VAL A 21 -16.10 19.96 13.84
CA VAL A 21 -15.92 21.00 12.80
C VAL A 21 -15.28 22.28 13.38
N VAL A 22 -15.61 22.65 14.62
CA VAL A 22 -15.03 23.84 15.27
C VAL A 22 -13.56 23.63 15.66
N VAL A 23 -13.16 22.42 16.09
CA VAL A 23 -11.75 22.14 16.43
C VAL A 23 -10.87 22.17 15.16
N VAL A 24 -11.35 21.65 14.04
CA VAL A 24 -10.61 21.69 12.77
C VAL A 24 -10.44 23.12 12.25
N ALA A 25 -11.46 23.98 12.40
CA ALA A 25 -11.38 25.38 11.96
C ALA A 25 -10.42 26.24 12.83
N VAL A 26 -10.27 25.93 14.12
CA VAL A 26 -9.38 26.71 15.02
C VAL A 26 -7.91 26.33 14.83
N CYS A 27 -7.60 25.08 14.47
CA CYS A 27 -6.22 24.65 14.24
C CYS A 27 -5.59 25.18 12.94
N VAL A 28 -6.39 25.62 11.96
CA VAL A 28 -5.90 26.12 10.66
C VAL A 28 -5.49 27.61 10.71
N ASN A 29 -5.93 28.38 11.70
CA ASN A 29 -5.77 29.84 11.71
C ASN A 29 -4.60 30.40 12.55
N LYS A 30 -3.55 29.62 12.81
CA LYS A 30 -2.37 30.12 13.53
C LYS A 30 -1.04 29.78 12.84
N VAL A 31 -0.79 30.36 11.67
CA VAL A 31 0.58 30.69 11.24
C VAL A 31 0.55 31.97 10.39
N GLU A 32 0.96 33.09 10.97
CA GLU A 32 1.54 34.20 10.21
C GLU A 32 3.06 34.18 10.41
N PRO A 33 3.87 34.23 9.34
CA PRO A 33 5.29 34.55 9.48
C PRO A 33 5.69 35.86 8.79
N LYS A 34 6.77 36.45 9.33
CA LYS A 34 7.76 37.37 8.73
C LYS A 34 7.36 38.86 8.74
N VAL A 35 8.24 39.81 9.09
CA VAL A 35 9.54 40.12 8.47
C VAL A 35 10.41 40.98 9.40
N ALA A 36 11.72 40.68 9.47
CA ALA A 36 12.75 41.71 9.65
C ALA A 36 14.03 41.30 8.89
N VAL A 37 14.48 42.20 8.01
CA VAL A 37 15.64 42.13 7.12
C VAL A 37 16.90 42.59 7.87
N PRO A 38 18.13 42.15 7.49
CA PRO A 38 19.08 43.12 6.92
C PRO A 38 19.81 42.55 5.69
N VAL A 39 19.76 43.24 4.54
CA VAL A 39 20.74 44.21 4.00
C VAL A 39 22.01 43.57 3.41
N GLN A 40 22.13 43.71 2.10
CA GLN A 40 23.29 43.43 1.23
C GLN A 40 24.54 44.21 1.62
N SER A 41 25.73 43.69 1.28
CA SER A 41 26.53 44.18 0.12
C SER A 41 28.04 43.98 0.34
N ALA A 42 28.72 43.35 -0.65
CA ALA A 42 29.86 43.93 -1.38
C ALA A 42 30.54 42.87 -2.26
N ALA A 43 30.51 43.11 -3.58
CA ALA A 43 31.20 42.35 -4.61
C ALA A 43 32.67 42.77 -4.78
N LYS A 44 33.51 41.90 -5.38
CA LYS A 44 34.54 42.21 -6.41
C LYS A 44 35.30 40.93 -6.92
N PRO A 45 36.03 40.96 -8.05
CA PRO A 45 35.59 40.24 -9.27
C PRO A 45 36.63 39.30 -9.96
N VAL A 46 36.09 38.46 -10.87
CA VAL A 46 36.64 37.91 -12.15
C VAL A 46 38.03 37.25 -12.18
N THR A 47 38.07 35.98 -12.62
CA THR A 47 39.00 35.52 -13.68
C THR A 47 38.34 34.42 -14.50
N ALA A 48 38.24 34.64 -15.81
CA ALA A 48 37.80 33.69 -16.81
C ALA A 48 39.01 32.96 -17.41
N VAL A 49 38.91 31.64 -17.62
CA VAL A 49 39.72 30.90 -18.60
C VAL A 49 38.79 29.92 -19.34
N THR A 50 38.99 29.88 -20.65
CA THR A 50 38.25 29.28 -21.78
C THR A 50 38.15 27.73 -21.78
N PRO A 51 37.28 27.14 -22.64
CA PRO A 51 36.91 25.73 -22.65
C PRO A 51 37.73 24.88 -23.64
N ALA A 52 38.00 23.64 -23.27
CA ALA A 52 38.30 22.51 -24.16
C ALA A 52 38.22 21.23 -23.30
N ASP A 53 37.31 20.31 -23.55
CA ASP A 53 37.50 19.27 -24.56
C ASP A 53 36.29 18.33 -24.55
N GLN A 54 35.96 17.83 -25.73
CA GLN A 54 34.84 16.93 -25.98
C GLN A 54 35.21 15.52 -25.54
N LYS A 55 34.28 14.80 -24.90
CA LYS A 55 34.22 13.35 -25.05
C LYS A 55 32.80 12.83 -24.95
N GLU A 56 32.34 12.33 -26.08
CA GLU A 56 31.04 11.71 -26.32
C GLU A 56 30.74 10.54 -25.39
N PRO A 57 29.45 10.25 -25.12
CA PRO A 57 29.02 9.06 -24.39
C PRO A 57 29.20 7.79 -25.24
N PRO A 58 29.62 6.64 -24.66
CA PRO A 58 29.72 5.41 -25.42
C PRO A 58 28.31 4.89 -25.79
N LYS A 59 28.05 4.84 -27.10
CA LYS A 59 26.90 4.18 -27.72
C LYS A 59 26.96 2.69 -27.43
N ARG A 60 26.11 2.19 -26.52
CA ARG A 60 25.89 0.76 -26.33
C ARG A 60 24.87 0.27 -27.36
N SER A 61 25.38 -0.39 -28.39
CA SER A 61 24.64 -1.05 -29.45
C SER A 61 23.88 -2.27 -28.92
N LEU A 62 22.59 -2.34 -29.25
CA LEU A 62 21.74 -3.54 -29.16
C LEU A 62 22.18 -4.55 -30.23
N PRO A 63 22.40 -5.83 -29.91
CA PRO A 63 22.40 -6.88 -30.92
C PRO A 63 20.97 -7.42 -31.12
N HIS A 64 20.40 -7.10 -32.29
CA HIS A 64 19.65 -7.97 -33.22
C HIS A 64 18.73 -9.03 -32.58
N GLN A 65 17.40 -8.85 -32.54
CA GLN A 65 16.43 -9.12 -33.64
C GLN A 65 16.91 -10.05 -34.78
N GLN A 66 16.06 -11.05 -35.08
CA GLN A 66 16.03 -12.02 -36.18
C GLN A 66 16.76 -13.36 -35.97
N GLN A 67 15.95 -14.38 -35.63
CA GLN A 67 15.96 -15.62 -36.42
C GLN A 67 14.58 -16.30 -36.38
N ALA A 68 13.72 -15.95 -37.34
CA ALA A 68 12.65 -16.81 -37.81
C ALA A 68 13.19 -17.62 -39.00
N GLY A 69 13.00 -18.94 -39.01
CA GLY A 69 13.45 -19.79 -40.11
C GLY A 69 13.48 -21.28 -39.80
N ASP A 70 12.30 -21.89 -39.73
CA ASP A 70 11.82 -23.02 -40.55
C ASP A 70 12.66 -24.30 -40.81
N ARG A 71 11.92 -25.42 -40.73
CA ARG A 71 12.15 -26.82 -41.22
C ARG A 71 13.11 -27.72 -40.41
N THR A 72 12.81 -29.00 -40.12
CA THR A 72 11.99 -29.99 -40.86
C THR A 72 11.52 -31.15 -39.97
N ALA A 73 10.28 -31.59 -40.22
CA ALA A 73 9.69 -32.93 -40.15
C ALA A 73 10.36 -34.05 -39.33
N ARG A 74 9.63 -34.56 -38.32
CA ARG A 74 9.62 -35.99 -37.99
C ARG A 74 8.19 -36.52 -37.96
N LEU A 75 7.81 -37.19 -39.05
CA LEU A 75 6.64 -38.05 -39.14
C LEU A 75 6.70 -39.14 -38.04
N ARG A 76 5.65 -39.26 -37.25
CA ARG A 76 5.22 -40.58 -36.74
C ARG A 76 3.70 -40.65 -36.75
N ALA A 77 3.25 -41.71 -37.39
CA ALA A 77 1.88 -41.98 -37.77
C ALA A 77 1.00 -42.43 -36.59
N GLY A 78 -0.28 -42.12 -36.73
CA GLY A 78 -1.38 -43.01 -36.32
C GLY A 78 -1.91 -42.78 -34.91
N GLN A 79 -3.05 -42.11 -34.79
CA GLN A 79 -4.34 -42.80 -34.62
C GLN A 79 -5.47 -41.78 -34.59
N ASN A 80 -6.35 -41.89 -35.58
CA ASN A 80 -7.67 -41.30 -35.58
C ASN A 80 -8.52 -41.98 -34.50
N ALA A 81 -9.09 -41.20 -33.60
CA ALA A 81 -10.31 -41.58 -32.88
C ALA A 81 -11.18 -40.34 -32.74
N THR A 82 -12.15 -40.24 -33.64
CA THR A 82 -13.26 -39.30 -33.58
C THR A 82 -14.10 -39.63 -32.36
N VAL A 83 -14.06 -38.81 -31.31
CA VAL A 83 -15.10 -38.77 -30.29
C VAL A 83 -15.91 -37.51 -30.53
N SER A 84 -16.99 -37.69 -31.29
CA SER A 84 -18.12 -36.78 -31.34
C SER A 84 -18.82 -36.85 -30.00
N GLY A 85 -18.36 -36.04 -29.04
CA GLY A 85 -19.05 -35.78 -27.78
C GLY A 85 -19.57 -34.35 -27.82
N ALA A 86 -20.89 -34.18 -27.86
CA ALA A 86 -21.54 -32.90 -27.71
C ALA A 86 -21.14 -32.29 -26.36
N VAL A 87 -20.22 -31.33 -26.38
CA VAL A 87 -19.96 -30.46 -25.23
C VAL A 87 -21.09 -29.43 -25.27
N ALA A 88 -22.12 -29.67 -24.45
CA ALA A 88 -23.04 -28.62 -24.06
C ALA A 88 -22.21 -27.43 -23.58
N PRO A 89 -22.52 -26.18 -23.99
CA PRO A 89 -21.88 -25.04 -23.36
C PRO A 89 -22.27 -25.10 -21.89
N ALA A 90 -21.29 -25.42 -21.04
CA ALA A 90 -21.41 -25.19 -19.62
C ALA A 90 -21.68 -23.69 -19.50
N SER A 91 -22.92 -23.34 -19.16
CA SER A 91 -23.27 -22.01 -18.72
C SER A 91 -22.40 -21.72 -17.50
N GLN A 92 -21.21 -21.16 -17.73
CA GLN A 92 -20.54 -20.31 -16.78
C GLN A 92 -21.40 -19.04 -16.67
N THR A 93 -22.57 -19.18 -16.06
CA THR A 93 -23.09 -18.12 -15.22
C THR A 93 -22.21 -18.11 -13.98
N GLY A 94 -20.97 -17.65 -14.16
CA GLY A 94 -20.31 -16.95 -13.07
C GLY A 94 -21.27 -15.82 -12.75
N GLN A 95 -21.93 -15.95 -11.60
CA GLN A 95 -22.67 -14.83 -11.05
C GLN A 95 -21.61 -13.76 -10.83
N ALA A 96 -21.48 -12.84 -11.78
CA ALA A 96 -20.98 -11.52 -11.46
C ALA A 96 -21.96 -11.03 -10.41
N GLU A 97 -21.57 -11.13 -9.12
CA GLU A 97 -22.35 -10.57 -8.04
C GLU A 97 -22.63 -9.11 -8.42
N GLU A 98 -23.91 -8.80 -8.57
CA GLU A 98 -24.34 -7.49 -9.01
C GLU A 98 -23.86 -6.47 -7.98
N MET A 99 -22.97 -5.57 -8.39
CA MET A 99 -22.50 -4.50 -7.52
C MET A 99 -23.69 -3.61 -7.16
N THR A 100 -24.10 -3.68 -5.89
CA THR A 100 -25.15 -2.81 -5.39
C THR A 100 -24.69 -1.35 -5.39
N GLU A 101 -25.62 -0.40 -5.47
CA GLU A 101 -25.30 1.03 -5.36
C GLU A 101 -24.55 1.36 -4.05
N ALA A 102 -24.84 0.64 -2.96
CA ALA A 102 -24.14 0.80 -1.69
C ALA A 102 -22.68 0.32 -1.77
N ARG A 103 -22.43 -0.82 -2.42
CA ARG A 103 -21.07 -1.35 -2.64
C ARG A 103 -20.24 -0.40 -3.50
N LEU A 104 -20.81 0.10 -4.60
CA LEU A 104 -20.16 1.11 -5.46
C LEU A 104 -19.79 2.38 -4.70
N LYS A 105 -20.71 2.90 -3.88
CA LYS A 105 -20.42 4.09 -3.04
C LYS A 105 -19.35 3.82 -1.98
N ALA A 106 -19.26 2.61 -1.45
CA ALA A 106 -18.21 2.24 -0.51
C ALA A 106 -16.83 2.23 -1.19
N VAL A 107 -16.75 1.68 -2.40
CA VAL A 107 -15.52 1.71 -3.22
C VAL A 107 -15.12 3.14 -3.57
N GLU A 108 -16.05 3.96 -4.07
CA GLU A 108 -15.76 5.37 -4.40
C GLU A 108 -15.31 6.18 -3.16
N ALA A 109 -15.95 5.94 -2.01
CA ALA A 109 -15.55 6.57 -0.76
C ALA A 109 -14.16 6.11 -0.29
N TRP A 110 -13.82 4.85 -0.50
CA TRP A 110 -12.50 4.30 -0.19
C TRP A 110 -11.42 4.92 -1.08
N GLU A 111 -11.62 4.95 -2.40
CA GLU A 111 -10.68 5.55 -3.35
C GLU A 111 -10.42 7.02 -3.01
N GLY A 112 -11.48 7.80 -2.81
CA GLY A 112 -11.33 9.20 -2.42
C GLY A 112 -10.69 9.39 -1.04
N PHE A 113 -10.87 8.44 -0.12
CA PHE A 113 -10.18 8.47 1.18
C PHE A 113 -8.68 8.19 1.03
N VAL A 114 -8.30 7.19 0.22
CA VAL A 114 -6.90 6.85 -0.06
C VAL A 114 -6.19 8.02 -0.72
N ASP A 115 -6.81 8.70 -1.70
CA ASP A 115 -6.26 9.89 -2.35
C ASP A 115 -5.91 10.98 -1.32
N VAL A 116 -6.84 11.29 -0.42
CA VAL A 116 -6.64 12.30 0.63
C VAL A 116 -5.55 11.90 1.62
N VAL A 117 -5.41 10.61 1.89
CA VAL A 117 -4.38 10.10 2.79
C VAL A 117 -3.00 10.15 2.14
N ALA A 118 -2.89 9.79 0.87
CA ALA A 118 -1.64 9.77 0.12
C ALA A 118 -0.98 11.15 0.03
N GLU A 119 -1.78 12.23 0.03
CA GLU A 119 -1.27 13.61 0.01
C GLU A 119 -0.78 14.13 1.38
N ARG A 120 -0.92 13.35 2.47
CA ARG A 120 -0.52 13.80 3.81
C ARG A 120 1.00 13.77 3.97
N PRO A 121 1.61 14.83 4.52
CA PRO A 121 3.04 14.85 4.77
C PRO A 121 3.41 14.10 6.05
N GLY A 122 4.52 13.38 6.01
CA GLY A 122 5.18 12.77 7.17
C GLY A 122 4.51 11.50 7.70
N LYS A 123 5.18 10.83 8.66
CA LYS A 123 4.74 9.53 9.17
C LYS A 123 3.37 9.61 9.87
N PRO A 124 2.48 8.63 9.66
CA PRO A 124 1.14 8.62 10.24
C PRO A 124 1.16 8.41 11.75
N THR A 125 0.12 8.90 12.43
CA THR A 125 -0.14 8.57 13.84
C THR A 125 -0.85 7.22 13.98
N ALA A 126 -0.79 6.63 15.17
CA ALA A 126 -1.52 5.40 15.48
C ALA A 126 -3.04 5.54 15.26
N ASP A 127 -3.62 6.69 15.64
CA ASP A 127 -5.04 6.97 15.43
C ASP A 127 -5.39 7.03 13.93
N GLN A 128 -4.49 7.58 13.11
CA GLN A 128 -4.68 7.61 11.65
C GLN A 128 -4.61 6.21 11.04
N ALA A 129 -3.67 5.38 11.48
CA ALA A 129 -3.57 3.98 11.04
C ALA A 129 -4.81 3.17 11.43
N LEU A 130 -5.33 3.39 12.64
CA LEU A 130 -6.56 2.73 13.08
C LEU A 130 -7.78 3.21 12.27
N ALA A 131 -7.88 4.51 11.99
CA ALA A 131 -8.92 5.07 11.14
C ALA A 131 -8.85 4.49 9.71
N PHE A 132 -7.64 4.32 9.16
CA PHE A 132 -7.43 3.71 7.85
C PHE A 132 -8.01 2.29 7.79
N LYS A 133 -7.70 1.45 8.79
CA LYS A 133 -8.29 0.11 8.93
C LYS A 133 -9.81 0.15 9.05
N GLN A 134 -10.36 1.11 9.79
CA GLN A 134 -11.81 1.24 9.96
C GLN A 134 -12.52 1.61 8.66
N GLU A 135 -11.91 2.47 7.83
CA GLU A 135 -12.43 2.77 6.50
C GLU A 135 -12.33 1.55 5.58
N PHE A 136 -11.20 0.83 5.61
CA PHE A 136 -10.99 -0.39 4.83
C PHE A 136 -12.05 -1.46 5.14
N ALA A 137 -12.38 -1.61 6.43
CA ALA A 137 -13.36 -2.59 6.89
C ALA A 137 -14.80 -2.31 6.40
N LYS A 138 -15.08 -1.12 5.84
CA LYS A 138 -16.40 -0.79 5.25
C LYS A 138 -16.57 -1.34 3.84
N LEU A 139 -15.48 -1.68 3.15
CA LEU A 139 -15.54 -2.34 1.85
C LEU A 139 -16.18 -3.71 2.00
N ASP A 140 -16.90 -4.12 0.96
CA ASP A 140 -17.35 -5.50 0.83
C ASP A 140 -16.14 -6.44 0.77
N LYS A 141 -16.27 -7.67 1.27
CA LYS A 141 -15.18 -8.64 1.30
C LYS A 141 -14.63 -8.93 -0.10
N ALA A 142 -15.49 -8.93 -1.11
CA ALA A 142 -15.06 -9.13 -2.50
C ALA A 142 -14.26 -7.94 -3.08
N ASP A 143 -14.32 -6.76 -2.47
CA ASP A 143 -13.58 -5.56 -2.90
C ASP A 143 -12.31 -5.30 -2.08
N GLN A 144 -12.12 -5.99 -0.95
CA GLN A 144 -11.01 -5.67 -0.02
C GLN A 144 -9.63 -5.92 -0.64
N LEU A 145 -9.49 -6.93 -1.50
CA LEU A 145 -8.22 -7.20 -2.19
C LEU A 145 -7.89 -6.09 -3.21
N ASP A 146 -8.85 -5.73 -4.07
CA ASP A 146 -8.67 -4.63 -5.03
C ASP A 146 -8.46 -3.30 -4.28
N GLY A 147 -9.18 -3.10 -3.18
CA GLY A 147 -9.05 -1.92 -2.33
C GLY A 147 -7.66 -1.77 -1.70
N ILE A 148 -7.05 -2.87 -1.23
CA ILE A 148 -5.69 -2.82 -0.68
C ILE A 148 -4.66 -2.60 -1.78
N GLN A 149 -4.82 -3.22 -2.94
CA GLN A 149 -3.91 -3.02 -4.08
C GLN A 149 -3.95 -1.55 -4.56
N THR A 150 -5.13 -0.93 -4.60
CA THR A 150 -5.25 0.51 -4.88
C THR A 150 -4.50 1.35 -3.86
N ALA A 151 -4.60 1.03 -2.57
CA ALA A 151 -3.86 1.74 -1.53
C ALA A 151 -2.34 1.58 -1.67
N LEU A 152 -1.85 0.35 -1.88
CA LEU A 152 -0.42 0.08 -2.07
C LEU A 152 0.18 0.83 -3.26
N ASN A 153 -0.59 0.97 -4.34
CA ASN A 153 -0.15 1.72 -5.53
C ASN A 153 -0.06 3.24 -5.33
N LEU A 154 -0.77 3.80 -4.34
CA LEU A 154 -0.92 5.24 -4.16
C LEU A 154 -0.20 5.78 -2.91
N LEU A 155 -0.04 4.95 -1.87
CA LEU A 155 0.59 5.37 -0.63
C LEU A 155 2.10 5.55 -0.82
N PRO A 156 2.66 6.71 -0.46
CA PRO A 156 4.12 6.86 -0.39
C PRO A 156 4.68 6.11 0.82
N ASP A 157 5.98 5.81 0.80
CA ASP A 157 6.71 5.06 1.84
C ASP A 157 6.45 5.62 3.25
N ASP A 158 6.45 6.95 3.41
CA ASP A 158 6.16 7.63 4.67
C ASP A 158 4.79 7.26 5.27
N GLN A 159 3.81 6.93 4.42
CA GLN A 159 2.44 6.54 4.81
C GLN A 159 2.26 5.03 4.93
N PHE A 160 3.22 4.21 4.48
CA PHE A 160 3.12 2.75 4.56
C PHE A 160 2.74 2.21 5.95
N PRO A 161 3.20 2.79 7.08
CA PRO A 161 2.79 2.33 8.42
C PRO A 161 1.28 2.41 8.72
N LEU A 162 0.47 3.10 7.90
CA LEU A 162 -0.99 3.06 7.99
C LEU A 162 -1.56 1.65 7.81
N LEU A 163 -0.83 0.77 7.11
CA LEU A 163 -1.26 -0.59 6.79
C LEU A 163 -1.01 -1.57 7.94
N TYR A 164 -0.17 -1.21 8.92
CA TYR A 164 0.20 -2.11 10.02
C TYR A 164 -0.97 -2.67 10.83
N PRO A 165 -2.02 -1.89 11.17
CA PRO A 165 -3.18 -2.45 11.85
C PRO A 165 -3.96 -3.49 11.03
N ILE A 166 -3.85 -3.46 9.70
CA ILE A 166 -4.41 -4.47 8.80
C ILE A 166 -3.45 -5.66 8.75
N LEU A 167 -2.16 -5.41 8.49
CA LEU A 167 -1.12 -6.43 8.38
C LEU A 167 -1.07 -7.34 9.61
N PHE A 168 -1.11 -6.76 10.82
CA PHE A 168 -0.99 -7.53 12.07
C PHE A 168 -2.32 -8.13 12.57
N ASP A 169 -3.41 -7.94 11.83
CA ASP A 169 -4.69 -8.55 12.16
C ASP A 169 -4.87 -9.87 11.42
N LYS A 170 -4.60 -10.97 12.13
CA LYS A 170 -4.73 -12.35 11.64
C LYS A 170 -6.15 -12.75 11.23
N THR A 171 -7.16 -11.91 11.48
CA THR A 171 -8.53 -12.14 11.02
C THR A 171 -8.81 -11.60 9.61
N VAL A 172 -7.90 -10.79 9.08
CA VAL A 172 -7.91 -10.33 7.68
C VAL A 172 -7.54 -11.50 6.77
N ASP A 173 -8.05 -11.45 5.54
CA ASP A 173 -7.77 -12.46 4.51
C ASP A 173 -6.25 -12.61 4.32
N PRO A 174 -5.68 -13.83 4.39
CA PRO A 174 -4.25 -14.05 4.17
C PRO A 174 -3.74 -13.48 2.84
N ASP A 175 -4.55 -13.43 1.78
CA ASP A 175 -4.12 -12.87 0.50
C ASP A 175 -3.90 -11.35 0.59
N ILE A 176 -4.74 -10.64 1.37
CA ILE A 176 -4.55 -9.22 1.67
C ILE A 176 -3.28 -9.00 2.51
N LEU A 177 -3.04 -9.89 3.49
CA LEU A 177 -1.83 -9.81 4.32
C LEU A 177 -0.56 -10.04 3.50
N ASP A 178 -0.61 -10.98 2.56
CA ASP A 178 0.49 -11.30 1.65
C ASP A 178 0.81 -10.14 0.70
N GLU A 179 -0.20 -9.46 0.15
CA GLU A 179 0.00 -8.25 -0.67
C GLU A 179 0.70 -7.13 0.11
N ILE A 180 0.21 -6.83 1.33
CA ILE A 180 0.83 -5.79 2.17
C ILE A 180 2.26 -6.19 2.55
N PHE A 181 2.47 -7.45 2.94
CA PHE A 181 3.79 -7.94 3.33
C PHE A 181 4.77 -7.88 2.15
N SER A 182 4.36 -8.37 0.98
CA SER A 182 5.16 -8.38 -0.25
C SER A 182 5.52 -6.98 -0.70
N ASP A 183 4.58 -6.04 -0.65
CA ASP A 183 4.89 -4.63 -0.91
C ASP A 183 5.87 -4.08 0.14
N GLY A 184 5.65 -4.39 1.42
CA GLY A 184 6.53 -4.07 2.55
C GLY A 184 8.00 -4.47 2.35
N LEU A 185 8.25 -5.54 1.61
CA LEU A 185 9.61 -6.00 1.28
C LEU A 185 10.33 -5.15 0.21
N ASN A 186 9.59 -4.31 -0.51
CA ASN A 186 10.14 -3.38 -1.50
C ASN A 186 10.53 -2.02 -0.91
N HIS A 187 10.14 -1.74 0.34
CA HIS A 187 10.47 -0.49 1.04
C HIS A 187 11.88 -0.49 1.65
N GLU A 188 12.28 0.66 2.18
CA GLU A 188 13.52 0.84 2.93
C GLU A 188 13.57 -0.04 4.19
N ASP A 189 14.78 -0.32 4.68
CA ASP A 189 14.98 -1.24 5.80
C ASP A 189 14.43 -0.69 7.14
N ASP A 190 14.21 0.63 7.24
CA ASP A 190 13.55 1.26 8.39
C ASP A 190 12.04 0.93 8.49
N ILE A 191 11.45 0.44 7.41
CA ILE A 191 10.08 -0.10 7.34
C ILE A 191 10.14 -1.64 7.39
N LYS A 192 10.93 -2.23 6.48
CA LYS A 192 10.97 -3.66 6.22
C LYS A 192 11.43 -4.48 7.41
N VAL A 193 12.57 -4.12 8.02
CA VAL A 193 13.15 -4.90 9.11
C VAL A 193 12.27 -4.85 10.36
N PRO A 194 11.82 -3.68 10.84
CA PRO A 194 10.89 -3.62 11.97
C PRO A 194 9.57 -4.36 11.71
N MET A 195 9.02 -4.26 10.50
CA MET A 195 7.81 -5.00 10.12
C MET A 195 8.02 -6.51 10.24
N MET A 196 9.08 -7.05 9.63
CA MET A 196 9.39 -8.49 9.71
C MET A 196 9.66 -8.94 11.15
N LYS A 197 10.40 -8.15 11.95
CA LYS A 197 10.68 -8.46 13.36
C LYS A 197 9.40 -8.49 14.20
N GLU A 198 8.44 -7.61 13.92
CA GLU A 198 7.14 -7.63 14.60
C GLU A 198 6.33 -8.89 14.24
N ILE A 199 6.30 -9.27 12.96
CA ILE A 199 5.68 -10.54 12.51
C ILE A 199 6.33 -11.75 13.18
N TYR A 200 7.66 -11.75 13.28
CA TYR A 200 8.43 -12.87 13.85
C TYR A 200 8.09 -13.15 15.33
N LYS A 201 7.62 -12.14 16.08
CA LYS A 201 7.17 -12.30 17.47
C LYS A 201 5.91 -13.16 17.58
N ASP A 202 5.10 -13.23 16.52
CA ASP A 202 3.87 -14.02 16.50
C ASP A 202 3.97 -15.21 15.52
N LYS A 203 4.30 -16.39 16.05
CA LYS A 203 4.41 -17.64 15.28
C LYS A 203 3.12 -18.11 14.61
N THR A 204 1.98 -17.52 14.98
CA THR A 204 0.67 -17.85 14.40
C THR A 204 0.27 -16.89 13.29
N HIS A 205 1.06 -15.85 13.04
CA HIS A 205 0.83 -14.91 11.96
C HIS A 205 0.97 -15.61 10.59
N PRO A 206 0.06 -15.38 9.61
CA PRO A 206 0.16 -16.03 8.30
C PRO A 206 1.50 -15.81 7.60
N MET A 207 2.09 -14.62 7.74
CA MET A 207 3.40 -14.27 7.18
C MET A 207 4.61 -14.68 8.02
N TYR A 208 4.41 -15.39 9.15
CA TYR A 208 5.49 -15.74 10.07
C TYR A 208 6.63 -16.52 9.40
N VAL A 209 6.29 -17.54 8.62
CA VAL A 209 7.30 -18.44 8.02
C VAL A 209 8.19 -17.68 7.06
N GLU A 210 7.61 -16.79 6.24
CA GLU A 210 8.38 -16.01 5.27
C GLU A 210 9.22 -14.93 5.96
N ALA A 211 8.66 -14.20 6.93
CA ALA A 211 9.42 -13.23 7.72
C ALA A 211 10.61 -13.89 8.45
N ALA A 212 10.39 -15.04 9.10
CA ALA A 212 11.45 -15.78 9.80
C ALA A 212 12.56 -16.22 8.84
N ARG A 213 12.18 -16.72 7.66
CA ARG A 213 13.12 -17.16 6.64
C ARG A 213 13.96 -16.01 6.09
N ILE A 214 13.34 -14.86 5.83
CA ILE A 214 14.05 -13.68 5.32
C ILE A 214 15.01 -13.16 6.38
N LEU A 215 14.54 -12.95 7.62
CA LEU A 215 15.37 -12.45 8.72
C LEU A 215 16.58 -13.36 9.02
N ASP A 216 16.39 -14.69 8.96
CA ASP A 216 17.48 -15.67 9.09
C ASP A 216 18.47 -15.56 7.94
N ALA A 217 17.98 -15.48 6.70
CA ALA A 217 18.82 -15.38 5.51
C ALA A 217 19.62 -14.06 5.44
N THR A 218 19.10 -12.97 6.01
CA THR A 218 19.77 -11.66 6.04
C THR A 218 20.65 -11.46 7.27
N GLY A 219 20.56 -12.32 8.30
CA GLY A 219 21.29 -12.18 9.56
C GLY A 219 20.68 -11.19 10.56
N GLU A 220 19.49 -10.66 10.25
CA GLU A 220 18.79 -9.62 11.04
C GLU A 220 18.25 -10.13 12.39
N LEU A 221 18.23 -11.45 12.60
CA LEU A 221 17.90 -12.07 13.88
C LEU A 221 19.02 -11.96 14.91
N ASP A 222 20.27 -11.91 14.47
CA ASP A 222 21.43 -11.95 15.35
C ASP A 222 21.82 -10.56 15.87
N GLU A 223 21.48 -9.50 15.12
CA GLU A 223 21.85 -8.11 15.44
C GLU A 223 21.19 -7.57 16.73
N GLU A 224 20.00 -8.06 17.10
CA GLU A 224 19.32 -7.64 18.35
C GLU A 224 19.89 -8.36 19.59
N SER A 225 20.64 -9.46 19.40
CA SER A 225 21.23 -10.25 20.47
C SER A 225 22.66 -9.86 20.83
N GLY A 226 23.30 -8.99 20.03
CA GLY A 226 24.68 -8.55 20.19
C GLY A 226 24.91 -7.40 21.19
N GLU A 227 23.87 -6.63 21.57
CA GLU A 227 24.03 -5.49 22.50
C GLU A 227 23.85 -5.85 23.98
N ALA A 228 23.44 -7.08 24.32
CA ALA A 228 23.20 -7.49 25.71
C ALA A 228 24.35 -8.27 26.35
N ALA A 229 25.52 -8.33 25.71
CA ALA A 229 26.65 -9.15 26.15
C ALA A 229 27.96 -8.37 26.32
N GLU A 230 27.92 -7.10 26.75
CA GLU A 230 29.07 -6.43 27.38
C GLU A 230 28.59 -5.54 28.53
N GLU A 231 28.51 -6.10 29.75
CA GLU A 231 29.10 -5.57 31.01
C GLU A 231 28.84 -6.50 32.20
#